data_AF-A0A812L9J7-F1
#
_entry.id   AF-A0A812L9J7-F1
#
_cell.length_a   1.000
_cell.length_b   1.000
_cell.length_c   1.000
_cell.angle_alpha   90.00
_cell.angle_beta   90.00
_cell.angle_gamma   90.00
#
_symmetry.space_group_name_H-M   'P 1'
#
loop_
_entity.id
_entity.type
_entity.pdbx_description
1 polymer ?
#
loop_
_entity_poly.entity_id
_entity_poly.type
_entity_poly.pdbx_seq_one_letter_code
_entity_poly.pdbx_strand_id
1 'polypeptide(L)'
;MGRFPWQPVVLFKGCFLLVSAELCLLDGIPEGSRQNVREDLASGLGEAPIRMVVYDWLSAEVVSELTAILLSEVLGYNVTLNTERASASVAGALQLAGCASYDCTERRPRSHVAMDTWLAGIPGELADMETTRPNLAPQRLGSMGFVGQEALYVKGSVREAAYYTTGLALDFYRSYNASLHDAAKFFSRVSDLDTGDFVPCNASGYESANDYEMRTYAEVTGDWGGIVGTPAGYVANCPDDFFWLSPACRHNISECIPVIAAGSGWNYYIWMQWSTWFAMPTAIGIVKDGAAHWETVVGNFETIFYWWYPDATFLHLDAWIFTVPRHSRREWAANEYRTGFPEVSVEKVVSGHLPAVAPRASRFLEEFVMDLEDIQGLLLEVREGATPWAAACNWVRSKRSLWTEWIPVDTQCLAGEGLQNSMDEYVTNRSEAVGCATCRPGRFSKSILDGTGATFVCEPCPAGTFESAFGKTACVDCDAGTFANSSGRAYCDLCDQGRYANATGMTYCHACGSEHWTTSQLMVLDGAETWVQVNGVTSESFCTCIAGWPLVATINLRQASYARVACVNASYSIHPKPKSLF
;
A
#
# COMPACT_ATOMS: atom_id res chain seq x y z
N MET A 1 83.65 14.83 6.31
CA MET A 1 83.41 16.20 6.84
C MET A 1 82.30 16.79 5.99
N GLY A 2 81.13 17.23 6.44
CA GLY A 2 80.52 17.41 7.76
C GLY A 2 78.99 17.51 7.60
N ARG A 3 78.27 17.38 8.73
CA ARG A 3 76.81 17.23 8.91
C ARG A 3 76.04 18.58 8.93
N PHE A 4 74.78 18.56 8.43
CA PHE A 4 73.53 19.23 8.91
C PHE A 4 73.51 20.78 9.10
N PRO A 5 72.33 21.48 9.21
CA PRO A 5 71.01 21.00 9.62
C PRO A 5 69.75 21.52 8.90
N TRP A 6 68.63 20.91 9.30
CA TRP A 6 67.23 21.14 8.99
C TRP A 6 66.60 22.32 9.76
N GLN A 7 65.58 22.97 9.17
CA GLN A 7 64.46 23.62 9.88
C GLN A 7 63.14 23.44 9.07
N PRO A 8 61.96 23.40 9.73
CA PRO A 8 60.72 22.85 9.16
C PRO A 8 59.82 23.92 8.51
N VAL A 9 59.17 23.55 7.41
CA VAL A 9 58.07 24.33 6.79
C VAL A 9 56.74 23.85 7.37
N VAL A 10 55.98 24.79 7.92
CA VAL A 10 54.60 24.61 8.40
C VAL A 10 53.69 24.38 7.20
N LEU A 11 53.15 23.16 7.06
CA LEU A 11 52.09 22.83 6.12
C LEU A 11 50.76 23.38 6.65
N PHE A 12 50.24 24.41 5.99
CA PHE A 12 48.84 24.80 6.13
C PHE A 12 47.96 23.63 5.64
N LYS A 13 47.14 23.10 6.55
CA LYS A 13 46.14 22.06 6.28
C LYS A 13 45.23 22.52 5.15
N GLY A 14 45.13 21.67 4.12
CA GLY A 14 44.15 21.80 3.07
C GLY A 14 42.75 21.86 3.65
N CYS A 15 42.01 22.87 3.22
CA CYS A 15 40.56 22.93 3.35
C CYS A 15 40.01 21.74 2.54
N PHE A 16 39.56 20.69 3.23
CA PHE A 16 38.71 19.69 2.62
C PHE A 16 37.42 20.42 2.21
N LEU A 17 37.29 20.71 0.92
CA LEU A 17 36.00 20.97 0.32
C LEU A 17 35.20 19.67 0.46
N LEU A 18 34.36 19.61 1.50
CA LEU A 18 33.24 18.70 1.54
C LEU A 18 32.41 18.99 0.29
N VAL A 19 32.46 18.10 -0.68
CA VAL A 19 31.48 18.05 -1.76
C VAL A 19 30.16 17.72 -1.06
N SER A 20 29.37 18.73 -0.72
CA SER A 20 27.97 18.51 -0.38
C SER A 20 27.34 17.86 -1.60
N ALA A 21 26.64 16.72 -1.42
CA ALA A 21 25.79 16.18 -2.47
C ALA A 21 24.93 17.33 -3.03
N GLU A 22 25.01 17.55 -4.34
CA GLU A 22 24.32 18.66 -5.00
C GLU A 22 22.82 18.43 -4.84
N LEU A 23 22.14 19.35 -4.15
CA LEU A 23 20.69 19.30 -3.99
C LEU A 23 20.05 19.44 -5.37
N CYS A 24 18.99 18.67 -5.61
CA CYS A 24 18.16 18.89 -6.78
C CYS A 24 17.45 20.26 -6.72
N LEU A 25 16.86 20.60 -5.58
CA LEU A 25 16.16 21.85 -5.34
C LEU A 25 17.09 22.85 -4.64
N LEU A 26 17.16 24.08 -5.16
CA LEU A 26 17.98 25.14 -4.55
C LEU A 26 17.53 25.50 -3.12
N ASP A 27 16.24 25.34 -2.84
CA ASP A 27 15.58 25.50 -1.55
C ASP A 27 15.31 24.15 -0.85
N GLY A 28 15.93 23.07 -1.31
CA GLY A 28 15.81 21.74 -0.70
C GLY A 28 16.46 21.67 0.68
N ILE A 29 15.90 20.83 1.55
CA ILE A 29 16.43 20.57 2.89
C ILE A 29 17.82 19.90 2.77
N PRO A 30 18.89 20.50 3.31
CA PRO A 30 20.23 19.94 3.26
C PRO A 30 20.34 18.62 4.03
N GLU A 31 21.19 17.70 3.56
CA GLU A 31 21.35 16.36 4.14
C GLU A 31 21.56 16.36 5.67
N GLY A 32 22.40 17.26 6.19
CA GLY A 32 22.66 17.35 7.63
C GLY A 32 21.48 17.84 8.49
N SER A 33 20.39 18.30 7.87
CA SER A 33 19.15 18.72 8.54
C SER A 33 18.02 17.70 8.38
N ARG A 34 18.28 16.57 7.71
CA ARG A 34 17.29 15.51 7.49
C ARG A 34 17.26 14.53 8.66
N GLN A 35 16.09 13.95 8.89
CA GLN A 35 15.85 13.01 9.98
C GLN A 35 15.74 11.56 9.49
N ASN A 36 16.16 10.64 10.34
CA ASN A 36 15.87 9.21 10.18
C ASN A 36 14.50 8.87 10.77
N VAL A 37 13.93 7.75 10.34
CA VAL A 37 12.72 7.18 10.94
C VAL A 37 13.09 6.20 12.05
N ARG A 38 12.20 6.06 13.04
CA ARG A 38 12.37 5.06 14.10
C ARG A 38 11.95 3.69 13.58
N GLU A 39 12.83 2.71 13.70
CA GLU A 39 12.65 1.35 13.19
C GLU A 39 12.95 0.33 14.30
N ASP A 40 12.25 -0.81 14.25
CA ASP A 40 12.57 -1.98 15.08
C ASP A 40 13.64 -2.81 14.36
N LEU A 41 14.91 -2.53 14.66
CA LEU A 41 16.05 -3.19 14.04
C LEU A 41 16.30 -4.55 14.71
N ALA A 42 17.07 -5.43 14.07
CA ALA A 42 17.48 -6.70 14.67
C ALA A 42 18.23 -6.54 16.01
N SER A 43 18.78 -5.34 16.28
CA SER A 43 19.44 -4.96 17.53
C SER A 43 18.51 -4.26 18.55
N GLY A 44 17.21 -4.14 18.27
CA GLY A 44 16.22 -3.35 19.01
C GLY A 44 15.85 -2.04 18.32
N LEU A 45 15.06 -1.20 19.00
CA LEU A 45 14.64 0.11 18.50
C LEU A 45 15.84 1.01 18.14
N GLY A 46 15.87 1.49 16.91
CA GLY A 46 16.91 2.38 16.39
C GLY A 46 16.37 3.39 15.38
N GLU A 47 17.27 4.16 14.78
CA GLU A 47 16.94 5.13 13.74
C GLU A 47 17.61 4.72 12.42
N ALA A 48 16.85 4.74 11.33
CA ALA A 48 17.31 4.38 10.00
C ALA A 48 16.70 5.30 8.93
N PRO A 49 17.35 5.46 7.76
CA PRO A 49 16.73 6.19 6.65
C PRO A 49 15.52 5.42 6.11
N ILE A 50 14.58 6.15 5.49
CA ILE A 50 13.54 5.53 4.66
C ILE A 50 14.24 4.79 3.52
N ARG A 51 14.06 3.49 3.46
CA ARG A 51 14.66 2.64 2.42
C ARG A 51 13.65 2.38 1.32
N MET A 52 14.03 2.63 0.08
CA MET A 52 13.19 2.37 -1.09
C MET A 52 13.51 1.01 -1.72
N VAL A 53 12.49 0.25 -2.07
CA VAL A 53 12.59 -0.87 -3.01
C VAL A 53 12.82 -0.27 -4.40
N VAL A 54 13.78 -0.82 -5.14
CA VAL A 54 14.02 -0.49 -6.54
C VAL A 54 13.84 -1.76 -7.36
N TYR A 55 12.97 -1.73 -8.36
CA TYR A 55 12.77 -2.86 -9.27
C TYR A 55 13.77 -2.84 -10.45
N ASP A 56 13.88 -3.94 -11.18
CA ASP A 56 14.78 -4.06 -12.32
C ASP A 56 14.32 -3.28 -13.57
N TRP A 57 13.05 -2.90 -13.66
CA TRP A 57 12.56 -2.07 -14.76
C TRP A 57 12.92 -0.60 -14.56
N LEU A 58 13.29 0.07 -15.66
CA LEU A 58 13.84 1.42 -15.63
C LEU A 58 12.86 2.46 -15.08
N SER A 59 11.56 2.31 -15.32
CA SER A 59 10.55 3.24 -14.82
C SER A 59 10.51 3.24 -13.28
N ALA A 60 10.65 2.09 -12.63
CA ALA A 60 10.72 2.02 -11.17
C ALA A 60 11.97 2.69 -10.62
N GLU A 61 13.11 2.54 -11.30
CA GLU A 61 14.35 3.20 -10.89
C GLU A 61 14.21 4.71 -10.92
N VAL A 62 13.72 5.27 -12.03
CA VAL A 62 13.57 6.73 -12.17
C VAL A 62 12.53 7.28 -11.21
N VAL A 63 11.39 6.60 -11.01
CA VAL A 63 10.37 7.03 -10.05
C VAL A 63 10.87 6.90 -8.61
N SER A 64 11.73 5.91 -8.30
CA SER A 64 12.35 5.78 -6.98
C SER A 64 13.31 6.92 -6.69
N GLU A 65 14.14 7.33 -7.66
CA GLU A 65 15.00 8.51 -7.54
C GLU A 65 14.18 9.79 -7.31
N LEU A 66 13.14 9.98 -8.11
CA LEU A 66 12.22 11.11 -7.98
C LEU A 66 11.57 11.16 -6.61
N THR A 67 11.08 10.01 -6.15
CA THR A 67 10.46 9.87 -4.82
C THR A 67 11.48 10.15 -3.72
N ALA A 68 12.71 9.66 -3.85
CA ALA A 68 13.78 9.91 -2.90
C ALA A 68 14.15 11.40 -2.81
N ILE A 69 14.19 12.12 -3.94
CA ILE A 69 14.39 13.58 -3.96
C ILE A 69 13.27 14.27 -3.18
N LEU A 70 12.00 13.96 -3.46
CA LEU A 70 10.86 14.60 -2.79
C LEU A 70 10.83 14.29 -1.28
N LEU A 71 10.99 13.03 -0.88
CA LEU A 71 11.00 12.65 0.53
C LEU A 71 12.20 13.27 1.28
N SER A 72 13.34 13.46 0.62
CA SER A 72 14.55 13.99 1.27
C SER A 72 14.65 15.50 1.29
N GLU A 73 14.47 16.15 0.14
CA GLU A 73 14.66 17.59 -0.01
C GLU A 73 13.40 18.40 0.32
N VAL A 74 12.21 17.80 0.22
CA VAL A 74 10.95 18.50 0.54
C VAL A 74 10.44 18.12 1.92
N LEU A 75 10.41 16.83 2.27
CA LEU A 75 9.91 16.37 3.58
C LEU A 75 11.00 16.20 4.65
N GLY A 76 12.28 16.27 4.27
CA GLY A 76 13.39 16.28 5.22
C GLY A 76 13.73 14.91 5.80
N TYR A 77 13.44 13.81 5.11
CA TYR A 77 13.86 12.48 5.55
C TYR A 77 15.20 12.05 4.93
N ASN A 78 16.02 11.32 5.67
CA ASN A 78 17.10 10.57 5.02
C ASN A 78 16.47 9.41 4.25
N VAL A 79 16.86 9.27 2.98
CA VAL A 79 16.33 8.24 2.08
C VAL A 79 17.49 7.48 1.47
N THR A 80 17.35 6.15 1.36
CA THR A 80 18.32 5.30 0.67
C THR A 80 17.60 4.42 -0.34
N LEU A 81 18.17 4.31 -1.55
CA LEU A 81 17.70 3.37 -2.56
C LEU A 81 18.34 2.01 -2.31
N ASN A 82 17.55 0.94 -2.30
CA ASN A 82 18.09 -0.40 -2.09
C ASN A 82 18.91 -0.83 -3.31
N THR A 83 20.13 -1.30 -3.06
CA THR A 83 21.00 -1.84 -4.11
C THR A 83 20.62 -3.26 -4.52
N GLU A 84 19.96 -4.01 -3.63
CA GLU A 84 19.37 -5.32 -3.95
C GLU A 84 18.04 -5.10 -4.67
N ARG A 85 18.11 -5.03 -6.00
CA ARG A 85 16.93 -4.78 -6.84
C ARG A 85 15.96 -5.97 -6.80
N ALA A 86 14.68 -5.64 -6.90
CA ALA A 86 13.61 -6.62 -6.98
C ALA A 86 13.30 -6.95 -8.45
N SER A 87 13.48 -8.21 -8.85
CA SER A 87 13.18 -8.67 -10.21
C SER A 87 11.69 -8.95 -10.46
N ALA A 88 10.87 -8.93 -9.40
CA ALA A 88 9.43 -9.17 -9.48
C ALA A 88 8.67 -8.46 -8.34
N SER A 89 7.37 -8.22 -8.53
CA SER A 89 6.50 -7.59 -7.52
C SER A 89 6.53 -8.32 -6.16
N VAL A 90 6.57 -9.67 -6.16
CA VAL A 90 6.65 -10.48 -4.93
C VAL A 90 7.95 -10.21 -4.17
N ALA A 91 9.08 -10.06 -4.86
CA ALA A 91 10.35 -9.75 -4.21
C ALA A 91 10.28 -8.38 -3.52
N GLY A 92 9.66 -7.39 -4.16
CA GLY A 92 9.40 -6.09 -3.54
C GLY A 92 8.49 -6.18 -2.31
N ALA A 93 7.41 -6.96 -2.38
CA ALA A 93 6.51 -7.18 -1.23
C ALA A 93 7.24 -7.82 -0.04
N LEU A 94 8.13 -8.79 -0.29
CA LEU A 94 8.96 -9.40 0.75
C LEU A 94 9.96 -8.41 1.37
N GLN A 95 10.57 -7.54 0.56
CA GLN A 95 11.43 -6.48 1.07
C GLN A 95 10.65 -5.48 1.96
N LEU A 96 9.43 -5.12 1.57
CA LEU A 96 8.54 -4.26 2.37
C LEU A 96 8.09 -4.91 3.69
N ALA A 97 7.91 -6.23 3.69
CA ALA A 97 7.56 -6.99 4.90
C ALA A 97 8.77 -7.26 5.81
N GLY A 98 10.00 -7.05 5.31
CA GLY A 98 11.25 -7.39 5.99
C GLY A 98 11.49 -8.91 6.06
N CYS A 99 11.18 -9.63 4.99
CA CYS A 99 11.26 -11.09 4.90
C CYS A 99 12.22 -11.52 3.79
N ALA A 100 13.02 -12.56 4.01
CA ALA A 100 13.86 -13.15 2.95
C ALA A 100 13.05 -14.06 2.00
N SER A 101 11.96 -14.62 2.51
CA SER A 101 11.11 -15.62 1.86
C SER A 101 9.66 -15.46 2.30
N TYR A 102 8.76 -16.12 1.58
CA TYR A 102 7.31 -16.03 1.79
C TYR A 102 6.84 -16.49 3.18
N ASP A 103 7.49 -17.52 3.73
CA ASP A 103 7.20 -18.00 5.09
C ASP A 103 7.67 -17.02 6.19
N CYS A 104 8.51 -16.04 5.83
CA CYS A 104 9.11 -15.03 6.67
C CYS A 104 9.82 -15.59 7.91
N THR A 105 10.42 -16.78 7.78
CA THR A 105 11.20 -17.39 8.87
C THR A 105 12.53 -16.66 9.07
N GLU A 106 13.14 -16.21 7.97
CA GLU A 106 14.32 -15.34 7.99
C GLU A 106 13.91 -13.88 7.75
N ARG A 107 14.30 -13.01 8.70
CA ARG A 107 14.00 -11.58 8.69
C ARG A 107 15.14 -10.80 8.04
N ARG A 108 14.81 -9.79 7.25
CA ARG A 108 15.76 -8.85 6.66
C ARG A 108 15.44 -7.41 7.09
N PRO A 109 16.41 -6.49 7.01
CA PRO A 109 16.13 -5.08 7.18
C PRO A 109 15.03 -4.66 6.21
N ARG A 110 14.03 -4.00 6.75
CA ARG A 110 12.80 -3.66 6.04
C ARG A 110 13.04 -2.51 5.05
N SER A 111 12.45 -2.66 3.87
CA SER A 111 12.22 -1.53 2.96
C SER A 111 10.88 -0.88 3.29
N HIS A 112 10.75 0.41 3.00
CA HIS A 112 9.65 1.23 3.46
C HIS A 112 8.68 1.61 2.35
N VAL A 113 9.21 1.90 1.15
CA VAL A 113 8.46 2.42 0.02
C VAL A 113 8.84 1.64 -1.23
N ALA A 114 7.86 1.18 -1.99
CA ALA A 114 8.00 0.65 -3.33
C ALA A 114 7.07 1.45 -4.25
N MET A 115 7.66 2.02 -5.30
CA MET A 115 6.93 2.70 -6.36
C MET A 115 6.94 1.82 -7.60
N ASP A 116 6.01 2.06 -8.51
CA ASP A 116 5.88 1.32 -9.77
C ASP A 116 5.68 -0.19 -9.57
N THR A 117 4.80 -0.56 -8.63
CA THR A 117 4.54 -1.97 -8.30
C THR A 117 3.37 -2.54 -9.11
N TRP A 118 3.61 -3.64 -9.82
CA TRP A 118 2.60 -4.36 -10.60
C TRP A 118 1.89 -5.41 -9.72
N LEU A 119 0.85 -5.00 -8.98
CA LEU A 119 0.15 -5.89 -8.04
C LEU A 119 -0.73 -6.95 -8.72
N ALA A 120 -1.12 -6.75 -9.99
CA ALA A 120 -1.83 -7.78 -10.74
C ALA A 120 -1.04 -9.07 -10.91
N GLY A 121 0.30 -9.01 -10.79
CA GLY A 121 1.16 -10.20 -10.80
C GLY A 121 1.20 -10.97 -9.48
N ILE A 122 0.66 -10.42 -8.39
CA ILE A 122 0.75 -11.02 -7.03
C ILE A 122 -0.54 -10.92 -6.17
N PRO A 123 -1.76 -11.04 -6.74
CA PRO A 123 -2.98 -10.78 -5.99
C PRO A 123 -3.22 -11.80 -4.88
N GLY A 124 -2.78 -13.06 -5.06
CA GLY A 124 -2.95 -14.12 -4.08
C GLY A 124 -1.97 -14.01 -2.91
N GLU A 125 -0.73 -13.69 -3.22
CA GLU A 125 0.37 -13.56 -2.25
C GLU A 125 0.13 -12.40 -1.30
N LEU A 126 -0.28 -11.24 -1.81
CA LEU A 126 -0.55 -10.10 -0.95
C LEU A 126 -1.76 -10.37 -0.03
N ALA A 127 -2.84 -10.94 -0.57
CA ALA A 127 -4.02 -11.30 0.22
C ALA A 127 -3.72 -12.36 1.29
N ASP A 128 -2.88 -13.35 0.98
CA ASP A 128 -2.47 -14.35 1.97
C ASP A 128 -1.53 -13.74 3.03
N MET A 129 -0.65 -12.81 2.68
CA MET A 129 0.14 -12.05 3.66
C MET A 129 -0.76 -11.21 4.59
N GLU A 130 -1.76 -10.52 4.06
CA GLU A 130 -2.74 -9.73 4.82
C GLU A 130 -3.51 -10.60 5.82
N THR A 131 -3.90 -11.82 5.42
CA THR A 131 -4.67 -12.73 6.28
C THR A 131 -3.81 -13.48 7.29
N THR A 132 -2.63 -13.94 6.90
CA THR A 132 -1.76 -14.76 7.76
C THR A 132 -0.83 -13.94 8.65
N ARG A 133 -0.43 -12.74 8.21
CA ARG A 133 0.57 -11.88 8.86
C ARG A 133 0.22 -10.38 8.74
N PRO A 134 -0.94 -9.93 9.25
CA PRO A 134 -1.44 -8.57 9.06
C PRO A 134 -0.47 -7.47 9.52
N ASN A 135 0.35 -7.73 10.55
CA ASN A 135 1.33 -6.75 11.05
C ASN A 135 2.57 -6.58 10.13
N LEU A 136 2.78 -7.48 9.19
CA LEU A 136 3.90 -7.46 8.24
C LEU A 136 3.46 -7.15 6.82
N ALA A 137 2.17 -7.32 6.53
CA ALA A 137 1.61 -7.12 5.20
C ALA A 137 1.91 -5.69 4.72
N PRO A 138 2.45 -5.54 3.50
CA PRO A 138 2.56 -4.24 2.85
C PRO A 138 1.19 -3.59 2.69
N GLN A 139 1.14 -2.27 2.78
CA GLN A 139 -0.07 -1.48 2.59
C GLN A 139 -0.08 -0.83 1.21
N ARG A 140 -1.23 -0.92 0.53
CA ARG A 140 -1.48 -0.26 -0.75
C ARG A 140 -1.86 1.20 -0.52
N LEU A 141 -1.17 2.11 -1.19
CA LEU A 141 -1.51 3.54 -1.21
C LEU A 141 -2.26 3.95 -2.50
N GLY A 142 -2.60 2.97 -3.33
CA GLY A 142 -3.36 3.17 -4.57
C GLY A 142 -2.50 3.41 -5.80
N SER A 143 -3.15 3.81 -6.89
CA SER A 143 -2.54 4.00 -8.20
C SER A 143 -1.52 5.14 -8.22
N MET A 144 -0.47 4.99 -9.05
CA MET A 144 0.44 6.09 -9.39
C MET A 144 -0.17 7.10 -10.37
N GLY A 145 -1.39 6.88 -10.88
CA GLY A 145 -2.04 7.80 -11.83
C GLY A 145 -2.04 7.30 -13.28
N PHE A 146 -1.34 6.20 -13.57
CA PHE A 146 -1.37 5.53 -14.87
C PHE A 146 -1.56 4.02 -14.75
N VAL A 147 -1.95 3.41 -15.86
CA VAL A 147 -2.10 1.96 -15.98
C VAL A 147 -0.95 1.39 -16.77
N GLY A 148 -0.42 0.27 -16.30
CA GLY A 148 0.45 -0.60 -17.08
C GLY A 148 -0.39 -1.32 -18.12
N GLN A 149 0.13 -1.38 -19.34
CA GLN A 149 -0.53 -2.07 -20.45
C GLN A 149 0.46 -2.99 -21.14
N GLU A 150 0.00 -4.19 -21.46
CA GLU A 150 0.65 -5.07 -22.43
C GLU A 150 -0.27 -5.23 -23.63
N ALA A 151 0.31 -5.18 -24.83
CA ALA A 151 -0.47 -5.24 -26.07
C ALA A 151 0.40 -5.55 -27.30
N LEU A 152 -0.28 -5.72 -28.44
CA LEU A 152 0.35 -5.55 -29.74
C LEU A 152 0.38 -4.07 -30.10
N TYR A 153 1.45 -3.65 -30.74
CA TYR A 153 1.70 -2.29 -31.18
C TYR A 153 2.00 -2.22 -32.66
N VAL A 154 1.67 -1.07 -33.25
CA VAL A 154 1.96 -0.72 -34.64
C VAL A 154 2.78 0.57 -34.64
N LYS A 155 3.85 0.62 -35.42
CA LYS A 155 4.68 1.82 -35.53
C LYS A 155 3.86 3.01 -36.03
N GLY A 156 4.16 4.20 -35.51
CA GLY A 156 3.53 5.45 -35.94
C GLY A 156 3.69 5.68 -37.44
N SER A 157 4.88 5.42 -37.98
CA SER A 157 5.18 5.54 -39.42
C SER A 157 4.28 4.66 -40.29
N VAL A 158 4.04 3.41 -39.88
CA VAL A 158 3.18 2.46 -40.61
C VAL A 158 1.72 2.90 -40.55
N ARG A 159 1.26 3.30 -39.37
CA ARG A 159 -0.11 3.82 -39.16
C ARG A 159 -0.36 5.07 -40.00
N GLU A 160 0.55 6.04 -39.96
CA GLU A 160 0.43 7.28 -40.73
C GLU A 160 0.43 7.01 -42.23
N ALA A 161 1.32 6.14 -42.72
CA ALA A 161 1.34 5.74 -44.11
C ALA A 161 -0.01 5.15 -44.55
N ALA A 162 -0.60 4.27 -43.74
CA ALA A 162 -1.90 3.68 -44.03
C ALA A 162 -3.05 4.70 -44.03
N TYR A 163 -3.08 5.56 -43.02
CA TYR A 163 -4.08 6.60 -42.87
C TYR A 163 -4.05 7.59 -44.05
N TYR A 164 -2.88 8.13 -44.39
CA TYR A 164 -2.79 9.15 -45.45
C TYR A 164 -2.95 8.59 -46.87
N THR A 165 -2.64 7.31 -47.09
CA THR A 165 -2.79 6.70 -48.43
C THR A 165 -4.16 6.08 -48.67
N THR A 166 -4.82 5.56 -47.64
CA THR A 166 -6.08 4.80 -47.78
C THR A 166 -7.17 5.15 -46.78
N GLY A 167 -6.90 5.98 -45.78
CA GLY A 167 -7.82 6.25 -44.67
C GLY A 167 -7.95 5.08 -43.69
N LEU A 168 -7.06 4.08 -43.77
CA LEU A 168 -7.12 2.90 -42.92
C LEU A 168 -6.46 3.17 -41.56
N ALA A 169 -7.22 2.96 -40.49
CA ALA A 169 -6.76 3.13 -39.11
C ALA A 169 -6.14 1.83 -38.58
N LEU A 170 -4.82 1.67 -38.73
CA LEU A 170 -4.11 0.44 -38.33
C LEU A 170 -3.93 0.28 -36.81
N ASP A 171 -4.37 1.23 -36.01
CA ASP A 171 -4.52 1.13 -34.56
C ASP A 171 -5.86 0.47 -34.13
N PHE A 172 -6.68 0.03 -35.09
CA PHE A 172 -7.98 -0.60 -34.83
C PHE A 172 -8.12 -1.98 -35.45
N TYR A 173 -8.50 -2.98 -34.64
CA TYR A 173 -8.46 -4.38 -35.05
C TYR A 173 -9.23 -4.75 -36.33
N ARG A 174 -10.36 -4.09 -36.61
CA ARG A 174 -11.18 -4.41 -37.79
C ARG A 174 -10.50 -4.01 -39.10
N SER A 175 -9.57 -3.08 -39.06
CA SER A 175 -8.79 -2.63 -40.22
C SER A 175 -7.93 -3.74 -40.82
N TYR A 176 -7.72 -4.83 -40.08
CA TYR A 176 -6.90 -5.98 -40.49
C TYR A 176 -7.70 -7.12 -41.09
N ASN A 177 -9.03 -7.05 -41.11
CA ASN A 177 -9.81 -8.13 -41.71
C ASN A 177 -9.49 -8.25 -43.20
N ALA A 178 -8.82 -9.33 -43.60
CA ALA A 178 -8.31 -9.53 -44.96
C ALA A 178 -9.41 -9.58 -46.03
N SER A 179 -10.66 -9.87 -45.64
CA SER A 179 -11.80 -9.85 -46.57
C SER A 179 -12.33 -8.44 -46.84
N LEU A 180 -11.92 -7.44 -46.05
CA LEU A 180 -12.40 -6.06 -46.14
C LEU A 180 -11.30 -5.09 -46.55
N HIS A 181 -10.06 -5.33 -46.13
CA HIS A 181 -8.96 -4.40 -46.25
C HIS A 181 -7.65 -5.13 -46.58
N ASP A 182 -6.76 -4.45 -47.32
CA ASP A 182 -5.41 -4.91 -47.61
C ASP A 182 -4.41 -4.14 -46.73
N ALA A 183 -4.35 -4.53 -45.45
CA ALA A 183 -3.42 -3.95 -44.49
C ALA A 183 -1.96 -4.38 -44.76
N ALA A 184 -1.77 -5.57 -45.33
CA ALA A 184 -0.45 -6.20 -45.49
C ALA A 184 0.54 -5.36 -46.32
N LYS A 185 0.05 -4.58 -47.28
CA LYS A 185 0.88 -3.71 -48.11
C LYS A 185 1.66 -2.61 -47.36
N PHE A 186 1.32 -2.34 -46.09
CA PHE A 186 2.00 -1.35 -45.25
C PHE A 186 3.08 -1.97 -44.36
N PHE A 187 3.19 -3.29 -44.34
CA PHE A 187 4.12 -4.05 -43.52
C PHE A 187 5.22 -4.67 -44.38
N SER A 188 6.36 -4.98 -43.76
CA SER A 188 7.38 -5.81 -44.38
C SER A 188 6.82 -7.22 -44.60
N ARG A 189 7.44 -7.98 -45.51
CA ARG A 189 7.05 -9.37 -45.76
C ARG A 189 7.77 -10.28 -44.79
N VAL A 190 7.17 -11.44 -44.52
CA VAL A 190 7.84 -12.51 -43.74
C VAL A 190 9.17 -12.91 -44.38
N SER A 191 9.24 -12.90 -45.71
CA SER A 191 10.48 -13.19 -46.47
C SER A 191 11.60 -12.16 -46.29
N ASP A 192 11.30 -10.97 -45.77
CA ASP A 192 12.29 -9.92 -45.54
C ASP A 192 13.02 -10.12 -44.21
N LEU A 193 12.48 -10.96 -43.32
CA LEU A 193 13.01 -11.27 -42.00
C LEU A 193 14.03 -12.44 -42.08
N ASP A 194 15.13 -12.34 -41.35
CA ASP A 194 16.10 -13.43 -41.22
C ASP A 194 15.57 -14.46 -40.21
N THR A 195 15.28 -15.68 -40.65
CA THR A 195 14.85 -16.77 -39.77
C THR A 195 15.91 -17.15 -38.72
N GLY A 196 17.17 -16.76 -38.96
CA GLY A 196 18.25 -16.83 -37.97
C GLY A 196 17.98 -16.04 -36.69
N ASP A 197 17.08 -15.05 -36.71
CA ASP A 197 16.71 -14.26 -35.53
C ASP A 197 15.55 -14.89 -34.75
N PHE A 198 14.93 -15.96 -35.25
CA PHE A 198 13.70 -16.53 -34.68
C PHE A 198 13.91 -17.91 -34.06
N VAL A 199 13.08 -18.21 -33.07
CA VAL A 199 13.02 -19.50 -32.38
C VAL A 199 12.12 -20.44 -33.17
N PRO A 200 12.54 -21.71 -33.41
CA PRO A 200 11.66 -22.69 -34.02
C PRO A 200 10.39 -22.92 -33.19
N CYS A 201 9.23 -23.02 -33.83
CA CYS A 201 7.95 -23.15 -33.13
C CYS A 201 7.84 -24.40 -32.25
N ASN A 202 8.61 -25.46 -32.55
CA ASN A 202 8.66 -26.69 -31.75
C ASN A 202 9.69 -26.67 -30.62
N ALA A 203 10.37 -25.54 -30.40
CA ALA A 203 11.38 -25.41 -29.34
C ALA A 203 10.71 -25.51 -27.96
N SER A 204 11.20 -26.43 -27.12
CA SER A 204 10.68 -26.61 -25.77
C SER A 204 10.93 -25.37 -24.90
N GLY A 205 9.96 -25.02 -24.06
CA GLY A 205 10.04 -23.89 -23.14
C GLY A 205 9.45 -22.58 -23.68
N TYR A 206 8.91 -22.61 -24.91
CA TYR A 206 8.22 -21.49 -25.54
C TYR A 206 6.71 -21.77 -25.65
N GLU A 207 5.89 -20.71 -25.63
CA GLU A 207 4.42 -20.81 -25.71
C GLU A 207 3.95 -21.47 -27.02
N SER A 208 4.71 -21.31 -28.12
CA SER A 208 4.44 -22.01 -29.38
C SER A 208 4.55 -23.54 -29.26
N ALA A 209 5.20 -24.06 -28.21
CA ALA A 209 5.36 -25.48 -27.94
C ALA A 209 4.71 -25.91 -26.59
N ASN A 210 3.55 -25.33 -26.27
CA ASN A 210 2.78 -25.63 -25.07
C ASN A 210 1.47 -26.37 -25.40
N ASP A 211 1.35 -27.64 -24.95
CA ASP A 211 0.18 -28.49 -25.25
C ASP A 211 -1.15 -27.85 -24.81
N TYR A 212 -1.18 -27.24 -23.63
CA TYR A 212 -2.40 -26.65 -23.08
C TYR A 212 -2.84 -25.43 -23.89
N GLU A 213 -1.91 -24.51 -24.18
CA GLU A 213 -2.19 -23.28 -24.91
C GLU A 213 -2.57 -23.56 -26.37
N MET A 214 -1.84 -24.44 -27.05
CA MET A 214 -2.12 -24.82 -28.44
C MET A 214 -3.46 -25.55 -28.58
N ARG A 215 -3.78 -26.46 -27.66
CA ARG A 215 -5.08 -27.13 -27.65
C ARG A 215 -6.21 -26.15 -27.38
N THR A 216 -6.03 -25.27 -26.39
CA THR A 216 -7.00 -24.22 -26.05
C THR A 216 -7.28 -23.33 -27.26
N TYR A 217 -6.23 -22.89 -27.97
CA TYR A 217 -6.37 -22.15 -29.22
C TYR A 217 -7.27 -22.89 -30.23
N ALA A 218 -6.98 -24.16 -30.54
CA ALA A 218 -7.71 -24.91 -31.55
C ALA A 218 -9.16 -25.22 -31.13
N GLU A 219 -9.41 -25.50 -29.86
CA GLU A 219 -10.75 -25.75 -29.31
C GLU A 219 -11.62 -24.49 -29.35
N VAL A 220 -11.05 -23.34 -28.97
CA VAL A 220 -11.77 -22.07 -28.84
C VAL A 220 -12.00 -21.39 -30.18
N THR A 221 -11.07 -21.53 -31.12
CA THR A 221 -11.16 -20.90 -32.46
C THR A 221 -11.72 -21.83 -33.54
N GLY A 222 -11.60 -23.14 -33.34
CA GLY A 222 -11.89 -24.17 -34.34
C GLY A 222 -10.78 -24.39 -35.37
N ASP A 223 -9.66 -23.64 -35.33
CA ASP A 223 -8.57 -23.77 -36.29
C ASP A 223 -7.56 -24.86 -35.88
N TRP A 224 -7.97 -26.12 -36.03
CA TRP A 224 -7.07 -27.27 -35.85
C TRP A 224 -5.91 -27.31 -36.84
N GLY A 225 -6.02 -26.60 -37.97
CA GLY A 225 -4.92 -26.49 -38.95
C GLY A 225 -3.76 -25.61 -38.47
N GLY A 226 -3.99 -24.80 -37.44
CA GLY A 226 -2.97 -23.94 -36.84
C GLY A 226 -2.04 -24.64 -35.86
N ILE A 227 -2.26 -25.92 -35.56
CA ILE A 227 -1.43 -26.70 -34.63
C ILE A 227 -1.06 -28.06 -35.24
N VAL A 228 0.01 -28.67 -34.74
CA VAL A 228 0.44 -30.01 -35.13
C VAL A 228 0.70 -30.87 -33.89
N GLY A 229 0.25 -32.12 -33.95
CA GLY A 229 0.47 -33.09 -32.87
C GLY A 229 1.89 -33.64 -32.90
N THR A 230 2.53 -33.69 -31.74
CA THR A 230 3.85 -34.27 -31.50
C THR A 230 3.77 -35.31 -30.37
N PRO A 231 4.81 -36.14 -30.16
CA PRO A 231 4.86 -37.03 -29.00
C PRO A 231 4.78 -36.31 -27.64
N ALA A 232 5.15 -35.03 -27.59
CA ALA A 232 5.14 -34.20 -26.37
C ALA A 232 3.83 -33.43 -26.17
N GLY A 233 2.86 -33.53 -27.09
CA GLY A 233 1.64 -32.73 -27.12
C GLY A 233 1.51 -31.91 -28.40
N TYR A 234 0.71 -30.85 -28.37
CA TYR A 234 0.54 -29.94 -29.51
C TYR A 234 1.56 -28.80 -29.53
N VAL A 235 2.02 -28.45 -30.73
CA VAL A 235 2.82 -27.25 -31.01
C VAL A 235 2.18 -26.43 -32.14
N ALA A 236 2.52 -25.16 -32.27
CA ALA A 236 2.09 -24.31 -33.37
C ALA A 236 2.55 -24.88 -34.72
N ASN A 237 1.67 -24.86 -35.72
CA ASN A 237 1.99 -25.32 -37.06
C ASN A 237 2.69 -24.20 -37.85
N CYS A 238 4.01 -24.29 -37.95
CA CYS A 238 4.85 -23.33 -38.66
C CYS A 238 5.45 -24.00 -39.91
N PRO A 239 4.97 -23.69 -41.13
CA PRO A 239 5.40 -24.36 -42.36
C PRO A 239 6.88 -24.17 -42.70
N ASP A 240 7.48 -23.09 -42.21
CA ASP A 240 8.89 -22.75 -42.36
C ASP A 240 9.69 -22.99 -41.07
N ASP A 241 9.12 -23.70 -40.11
CA ASP A 241 9.60 -23.93 -38.74
C ASP A 241 9.57 -22.71 -37.80
N PHE A 242 9.38 -21.46 -38.28
CA PHE A 242 9.57 -20.25 -37.47
C PHE A 242 8.31 -19.38 -37.32
N PHE A 243 7.46 -19.31 -38.34
CA PHE A 243 6.29 -18.44 -38.35
C PHE A 243 5.00 -19.24 -38.42
N TRP A 244 4.14 -19.03 -37.43
CA TRP A 244 2.78 -19.54 -37.47
C TRP A 244 1.93 -18.66 -38.38
N LEU A 245 1.19 -19.27 -39.31
CA LEU A 245 0.37 -18.54 -40.27
C LEU A 245 -1.11 -18.60 -39.89
N SER A 246 -1.74 -17.44 -39.79
CA SER A 246 -3.18 -17.30 -39.57
C SER A 246 -4.02 -17.88 -40.72
N PRO A 247 -5.26 -18.32 -40.48
CA PRO A 247 -6.14 -18.82 -41.53
C PRO A 247 -6.33 -17.86 -42.71
N ALA A 248 -6.28 -16.55 -42.44
CA ALA A 248 -6.50 -15.51 -43.45
C ALA A 248 -5.38 -15.43 -44.51
N CYS A 249 -4.14 -15.84 -44.20
CA CYS A 249 -3.02 -15.77 -45.14
C CYS A 249 -2.24 -17.09 -45.30
N ARG A 250 -2.60 -18.18 -44.58
CA ARG A 250 -1.90 -19.48 -44.65
C ARG A 250 -1.80 -20.07 -46.06
N HIS A 251 -2.70 -19.69 -46.96
CA HIS A 251 -2.68 -20.10 -48.37
C HIS A 251 -1.65 -19.33 -49.21
N ASN A 252 -1.21 -18.14 -48.77
CA ASN A 252 -0.20 -17.32 -49.40
C ASN A 252 0.58 -16.50 -48.36
N ILE A 253 1.76 -17.00 -47.96
CA ILE A 253 2.60 -16.36 -46.93
C ILE A 253 3.02 -14.92 -47.28
N SER A 254 3.03 -14.55 -48.57
CA SER A 254 3.39 -13.20 -49.00
C SER A 254 2.35 -12.14 -48.61
N GLU A 255 1.14 -12.57 -48.24
CA GLU A 255 0.06 -11.69 -47.75
C GLU A 255 0.06 -11.59 -46.21
N CYS A 256 0.92 -12.34 -45.53
CA CYS A 256 0.99 -12.30 -44.07
C CYS A 256 1.78 -11.09 -43.55
N ILE A 257 1.21 -10.45 -42.53
CA ILE A 257 1.82 -9.40 -41.74
C ILE A 257 2.65 -10.04 -40.64
N PRO A 258 3.96 -9.77 -40.56
CA PRO A 258 4.79 -10.26 -39.48
C PRO A 258 4.36 -9.65 -38.14
N VAL A 259 4.02 -10.52 -37.19
CA VAL A 259 3.77 -10.23 -35.79
C VAL A 259 4.92 -10.80 -34.98
N ILE A 260 5.64 -9.94 -34.29
CA ILE A 260 6.84 -10.29 -33.55
C ILE A 260 6.45 -10.47 -32.08
N ALA A 261 6.76 -11.62 -31.49
CA ALA A 261 6.53 -11.96 -30.08
C ALA A 261 7.86 -12.10 -29.30
N ALA A 262 7.90 -11.61 -28.06
CA ALA A 262 9.13 -11.53 -27.25
C ALA A 262 9.20 -12.59 -26.15
N GLY A 263 10.38 -12.73 -25.53
CA GLY A 263 10.64 -13.64 -24.42
C GLY A 263 10.38 -15.09 -24.82
N SER A 264 9.67 -15.84 -23.96
CA SER A 264 9.23 -17.21 -24.27
C SER A 264 8.08 -17.28 -25.28
N GLY A 265 7.77 -16.17 -25.98
CA GLY A 265 6.57 -16.00 -26.79
C GLY A 265 5.39 -15.53 -25.97
N TRP A 266 5.56 -14.51 -25.11
CA TRP A 266 4.50 -14.07 -24.21
C TRP A 266 3.17 -13.80 -24.92
N ASN A 267 2.12 -14.46 -24.44
CA ASN A 267 0.74 -14.40 -24.95
C ASN A 267 0.58 -14.88 -26.41
N TYR A 268 1.45 -15.77 -26.90
CA TYR A 268 1.48 -16.25 -28.28
C TYR A 268 0.12 -16.78 -28.74
N TYR A 269 -0.52 -17.62 -27.93
CA TYR A 269 -1.82 -18.21 -28.22
C TYR A 269 -2.95 -17.17 -28.25
N ILE A 270 -2.85 -16.07 -27.51
CA ILE A 270 -3.80 -14.94 -27.58
C ILE A 270 -3.68 -14.23 -28.93
N TRP A 271 -2.45 -14.00 -29.41
CA TRP A 271 -2.21 -13.41 -30.72
C TRP A 271 -2.73 -14.30 -31.86
N MET A 272 -2.57 -15.62 -31.74
CA MET A 272 -3.18 -16.58 -32.67
C MET A 272 -4.72 -16.47 -32.66
N GLN A 273 -5.33 -16.43 -31.47
CA GLN A 273 -6.77 -16.29 -31.33
C GLN A 273 -7.31 -15.00 -31.98
N TRP A 274 -6.67 -13.85 -31.71
CA TRP A 274 -7.03 -12.57 -32.34
C TRP A 274 -6.93 -12.64 -33.85
N SER A 275 -5.84 -13.20 -34.36
CA SER A 275 -5.60 -13.35 -35.78
C SER A 275 -6.70 -14.17 -36.46
N THR A 276 -7.14 -15.26 -35.83
CA THR A 276 -8.20 -16.12 -36.35
C THR A 276 -9.58 -15.49 -36.28
N TRP A 277 -9.97 -14.88 -35.15
CA TRP A 277 -11.31 -14.31 -35.01
C TRP A 277 -11.53 -13.02 -35.77
N PHE A 278 -10.50 -12.19 -35.88
CA PHE A 278 -10.58 -10.93 -36.61
C PHE A 278 -10.22 -11.09 -38.10
N ALA A 279 -9.91 -12.32 -38.52
CA ALA A 279 -9.45 -12.65 -39.86
C ALA A 279 -8.26 -11.78 -40.30
N MET A 280 -7.31 -11.59 -39.38
CA MET A 280 -6.09 -10.83 -39.63
C MET A 280 -5.11 -11.73 -40.39
N PRO A 281 -4.51 -11.26 -41.50
CA PRO A 281 -3.54 -12.02 -42.25
C PRO A 281 -2.19 -11.89 -41.57
N THR A 282 -1.95 -12.59 -40.47
CA THR A 282 -0.70 -12.50 -39.69
C THR A 282 0.18 -13.75 -39.81
N ALA A 283 1.48 -13.53 -39.64
CA ALA A 283 2.51 -14.54 -39.44
C ALA A 283 3.23 -14.25 -38.11
N ILE A 284 3.09 -15.12 -37.12
CA ILE A 284 3.57 -14.87 -35.75
C ILE A 284 4.87 -15.62 -35.50
N GLY A 285 5.95 -14.89 -35.23
CA GLY A 285 7.27 -15.44 -34.93
C GLY A 285 7.77 -15.01 -33.56
N ILE A 286 8.48 -15.90 -32.87
CA ILE A 286 9.14 -15.59 -31.58
C ILE A 286 10.60 -15.29 -31.87
N VAL A 287 11.06 -14.09 -31.53
CA VAL A 287 12.48 -13.71 -31.71
C VAL A 287 13.31 -14.32 -30.59
N LYS A 288 14.54 -14.70 -30.90
CA LYS A 288 15.50 -15.25 -29.93
C LYS A 288 15.78 -14.28 -28.79
N ASP A 289 15.99 -14.84 -27.61
CA ASP A 289 16.30 -14.07 -26.40
C ASP A 289 17.53 -13.16 -26.57
N GLY A 290 17.36 -11.91 -26.15
CA GLY A 290 18.37 -10.85 -26.16
C GLY A 290 17.77 -9.53 -26.64
N ALA A 291 17.66 -8.56 -25.74
CA ALA A 291 17.03 -7.25 -26.01
C ALA A 291 17.54 -6.60 -27.31
N ALA A 292 18.83 -6.74 -27.62
CA ALA A 292 19.43 -6.22 -28.84
C ALA A 292 18.87 -6.83 -30.14
N HIS A 293 18.58 -8.14 -30.19
CA HIS A 293 18.03 -8.78 -31.39
C HIS A 293 16.58 -8.35 -31.61
N TRP A 294 15.81 -8.36 -30.52
CA TRP A 294 14.42 -7.89 -30.50
C TRP A 294 14.29 -6.45 -30.99
N GLU A 295 15.03 -5.54 -30.38
CA GLU A 295 15.04 -4.12 -30.75
C GLU A 295 15.45 -3.90 -32.20
N THR A 296 16.38 -4.72 -32.70
CA THR A 296 16.85 -4.64 -34.08
C THR A 296 15.77 -5.09 -35.07
N VAL A 297 15.12 -6.23 -34.83
CA VAL A 297 14.05 -6.74 -35.70
C VAL A 297 12.86 -5.77 -35.71
N VAL A 298 12.38 -5.38 -34.53
CA VAL A 298 11.27 -4.42 -34.42
C VAL A 298 11.69 -3.07 -34.98
N GLY A 299 12.93 -2.62 -34.79
CA GLY A 299 13.42 -1.33 -35.30
C GLY A 299 13.49 -1.28 -36.83
N ASN A 300 14.03 -2.32 -37.47
CA ASN A 300 14.38 -2.30 -38.89
C ASN A 300 13.23 -2.65 -39.84
N PHE A 301 12.19 -3.34 -39.38
CA PHE A 301 11.11 -3.85 -40.23
C PHE A 301 9.75 -3.27 -39.83
N GLU A 302 8.88 -2.99 -40.79
CA GLU A 302 7.48 -2.63 -40.54
C GLU A 302 6.70 -3.88 -40.10
N THR A 303 6.62 -4.09 -38.79
CA THR A 303 5.95 -5.24 -38.16
C THR A 303 4.89 -4.78 -37.16
N ILE A 304 4.02 -5.71 -36.77
CA ILE A 304 3.27 -5.62 -35.50
C ILE A 304 4.16 -6.26 -34.43
N PHE A 305 4.23 -5.71 -33.23
CA PHE A 305 5.07 -6.28 -32.18
C PHE A 305 4.41 -6.22 -30.81
N TYR A 306 4.69 -7.22 -29.98
CA TYR A 306 4.28 -7.22 -28.57
C TYR A 306 5.17 -6.31 -27.73
N TRP A 307 4.59 -5.54 -26.81
CA TRP A 307 5.38 -4.83 -25.79
C TRP A 307 4.55 -4.51 -24.55
N TRP A 308 5.25 -4.10 -23.49
CA TRP A 308 4.69 -3.52 -22.29
C TRP A 308 4.92 -2.02 -22.25
N TYR A 309 4.08 -1.33 -21.51
CA TYR A 309 4.10 0.10 -21.40
C TYR A 309 3.66 0.53 -19.99
N PRO A 310 4.32 1.54 -19.37
CA PRO A 310 5.40 2.38 -19.93
C PRO A 310 6.75 1.67 -20.02
N ASP A 311 7.48 1.90 -21.12
CA ASP A 311 8.84 1.41 -21.32
C ASP A 311 9.58 2.26 -22.38
N ALA A 312 10.89 2.44 -22.24
CA ALA A 312 11.69 3.35 -23.06
C ALA A 312 12.04 2.81 -24.46
N THR A 313 12.07 1.49 -24.62
CA THR A 313 12.70 0.81 -25.75
C THR A 313 12.12 1.25 -27.09
N PHE A 314 10.80 1.36 -27.19
CA PHE A 314 10.11 1.70 -28.44
C PHE A 314 9.46 3.08 -28.48
N LEU A 315 9.75 3.96 -27.52
CA LEU A 315 9.17 5.32 -27.50
C LEU A 315 9.49 6.11 -28.78
N HIS A 316 10.69 5.95 -29.31
CA HIS A 316 11.13 6.57 -30.57
C HIS A 316 10.35 6.12 -31.82
N LEU A 317 9.62 5.01 -31.75
CA LEU A 317 8.82 4.50 -32.88
C LEU A 317 7.44 5.15 -32.98
N ASP A 318 7.08 6.02 -32.02
CA ASP A 318 5.72 6.56 -31.84
C ASP A 318 4.70 5.42 -32.00
N ALA A 319 4.87 4.34 -31.24
CA ALA A 319 4.10 3.13 -31.42
C ALA A 319 2.70 3.27 -30.81
N TRP A 320 1.68 2.79 -31.52
CA TRP A 320 0.29 2.88 -31.10
C TRP A 320 -0.26 1.50 -30.75
N ILE A 321 -1.01 1.46 -29.66
CA ILE A 321 -1.66 0.23 -29.20
C ILE A 321 -2.70 -0.24 -30.24
N PHE A 322 -2.65 -1.53 -30.52
CA PHE A 322 -3.67 -2.21 -31.31
C PHE A 322 -4.96 -2.31 -30.49
N THR A 323 -5.95 -1.48 -30.83
CA THR A 323 -7.20 -1.36 -30.08
C THR A 323 -8.16 -2.50 -30.43
N VAL A 324 -8.49 -3.31 -29.42
CA VAL A 324 -9.49 -4.39 -29.45
C VAL A 324 -10.71 -4.06 -28.58
N PRO A 325 -11.81 -4.83 -28.63
CA PRO A 325 -12.93 -4.63 -27.73
C PRO A 325 -12.51 -4.66 -26.25
N ARG A 326 -13.19 -3.88 -25.40
CA ARG A 326 -12.86 -3.76 -23.97
C ARG A 326 -12.86 -5.11 -23.26
N HIS A 327 -11.93 -5.28 -22.32
CA HIS A 327 -11.74 -6.50 -21.54
C HIS A 327 -13.06 -7.09 -21.00
N SER A 328 -13.28 -8.38 -21.23
CA SER A 328 -14.40 -9.16 -20.70
C SER A 328 -13.88 -10.29 -19.80
N ARG A 329 -14.02 -10.11 -18.48
CA ARG A 329 -13.65 -11.14 -17.49
C ARG A 329 -14.33 -12.49 -17.73
N ARG A 330 -15.57 -12.46 -18.23
CA ARG A 330 -16.34 -13.68 -18.53
C ARG A 330 -15.76 -14.46 -19.70
N GLU A 331 -15.37 -13.76 -20.77
CA GLU A 331 -14.77 -14.40 -21.95
C GLU A 331 -13.38 -14.94 -21.60
N TRP A 332 -12.57 -14.14 -20.91
CA TRP A 332 -11.24 -14.55 -20.45
C TRP A 332 -11.29 -15.77 -19.51
N ALA A 333 -12.28 -15.85 -18.62
CA ALA A 333 -12.48 -17.02 -17.76
C ALA A 333 -12.89 -18.30 -18.54
N ALA A 334 -13.34 -18.16 -19.78
CA ALA A 334 -13.64 -19.26 -20.68
C ALA A 334 -12.51 -19.53 -21.70
N ASN A 335 -11.32 -18.95 -21.48
CA ASN A 335 -10.20 -18.94 -22.41
C ASN A 335 -10.52 -18.31 -23.79
N GLU A 336 -11.56 -17.47 -23.84
CA GLU A 336 -11.91 -16.69 -25.01
C GLU A 336 -11.29 -15.29 -24.93
N TYR A 337 -10.15 -15.08 -25.58
CA TYR A 337 -9.40 -13.82 -25.42
C TYR A 337 -9.78 -12.75 -26.45
N ARG A 338 -11.02 -12.68 -26.95
CA ARG A 338 -11.45 -11.71 -27.99
C ARG A 338 -11.36 -10.24 -27.58
N THR A 339 -11.16 -9.98 -26.30
CA THR A 339 -11.17 -8.64 -25.71
C THR A 339 -9.78 -8.32 -25.17
N GLY A 340 -9.52 -7.03 -24.95
CA GLY A 340 -8.24 -6.55 -24.45
C GLY A 340 -7.85 -7.13 -23.09
N PHE A 341 -6.57 -6.98 -22.78
CA PHE A 341 -6.00 -7.35 -21.48
C PHE A 341 -6.71 -6.59 -20.35
N PRO A 342 -6.77 -7.17 -19.13
CA PRO A 342 -7.19 -6.42 -17.97
C PRO A 342 -6.21 -5.24 -17.77
N GLU A 343 -6.74 -4.04 -17.55
CA GLU A 343 -5.91 -2.91 -17.17
C GLU A 343 -5.25 -3.19 -15.81
N VAL A 344 -3.93 -3.05 -15.75
CA VAL A 344 -3.18 -3.22 -14.52
C VAL A 344 -2.87 -1.84 -13.97
N SER A 345 -3.48 -1.49 -12.83
CA SER A 345 -3.04 -0.30 -12.11
C SER A 345 -1.62 -0.53 -11.61
N VAL A 346 -0.72 0.39 -11.95
CA VAL A 346 0.59 0.46 -11.33
C VAL A 346 0.43 1.17 -10.00
N GLU A 347 0.92 0.56 -8.92
CA GLU A 347 0.59 0.97 -7.56
C GLU A 347 1.79 1.44 -6.75
N LYS A 348 1.46 2.22 -5.72
CA LYS A 348 2.34 2.66 -4.65
C LYS A 348 2.11 1.76 -3.46
N VAL A 349 3.17 1.13 -2.96
CA VAL A 349 3.07 0.17 -1.88
C VAL A 349 4.09 0.53 -0.81
N VAL A 350 3.67 0.57 0.44
CA VAL A 350 4.55 0.87 1.57
C VAL A 350 4.56 -0.27 2.56
N SER A 351 5.54 -0.30 3.44
CA SER A 351 5.51 -1.24 4.56
C SER A 351 4.35 -0.88 5.50
N GLY A 352 3.73 -1.87 6.14
CA GLY A 352 2.64 -1.64 7.10
C GLY A 352 3.04 -0.81 8.33
N HIS A 353 4.32 -0.50 8.52
CA HIS A 353 4.80 0.35 9.62
C HIS A 353 5.04 1.81 9.20
N LEU A 354 5.22 2.10 7.91
CA LEU A 354 5.56 3.45 7.45
C LEU A 354 4.57 4.51 7.93
N PRO A 355 3.23 4.30 7.92
CA PRO A 355 2.29 5.31 8.41
C PRO A 355 2.50 5.67 9.89
N ALA A 356 3.00 4.74 10.71
CA ALA A 356 3.24 4.98 12.13
C ALA A 356 4.57 5.71 12.38
N VAL A 357 5.60 5.44 11.58
CA VAL A 357 6.96 5.97 11.82
C VAL A 357 7.29 7.20 10.98
N ALA A 358 6.60 7.41 9.86
CA ALA A 358 6.70 8.58 9.00
C ALA A 358 5.33 8.93 8.36
N PRO A 359 4.33 9.36 9.16
CA PRO A 359 2.99 9.66 8.66
C PRO A 359 2.97 10.73 7.55
N ARG A 360 3.85 11.74 7.60
CA ARG A 360 4.00 12.73 6.51
C ARG A 360 4.43 12.08 5.20
N ALA A 361 5.42 11.19 5.24
CA ALA A 361 5.87 10.49 4.04
C ALA A 361 4.74 9.63 3.47
N SER A 362 4.03 8.86 4.31
CA SER A 362 2.90 8.03 3.87
C SER A 362 1.81 8.85 3.17
N ARG A 363 1.38 9.98 3.76
CA ARG A 363 0.35 10.84 3.15
C ARG A 363 0.80 11.52 1.86
N PHE A 364 2.05 11.97 1.82
CA PHE A 364 2.61 12.53 0.59
C PHE A 364 2.59 11.50 -0.54
N LEU A 365 2.91 10.24 -0.24
CA LEU A 365 2.89 9.16 -1.20
C LEU A 365 1.45 8.75 -1.59
N GLU A 366 0.48 8.85 -0.70
CA GLU A 366 -0.95 8.66 -1.03
C GLU A 366 -1.42 9.64 -2.11
N GLU A 367 -1.02 10.90 -2.03
CA GLU A 367 -1.35 11.96 -3.01
C GLU A 367 -0.47 11.93 -4.26
N PHE A 368 0.67 11.22 -4.23
CA PHE A 368 1.57 11.12 -5.38
C PHE A 368 0.84 10.57 -6.62
N VAL A 369 0.83 11.35 -7.69
CA VAL A 369 0.27 10.93 -8.99
C VAL A 369 1.16 11.41 -10.13
N MET A 370 1.17 10.67 -11.22
CA MET A 370 1.95 10.97 -12.41
C MET A 370 1.17 10.56 -13.65
N ASP A 371 1.23 11.40 -14.67
CA ASP A 371 0.65 11.09 -15.96
C ASP A 371 1.56 10.13 -16.73
N LEU A 372 0.96 9.32 -17.60
CA LEU A 372 1.69 8.36 -18.43
C LEU A 372 2.72 9.05 -19.34
N GLU A 373 2.40 10.24 -19.85
CA GLU A 373 3.32 11.06 -20.65
C GLU A 373 4.55 11.50 -19.86
N ASP A 374 4.39 11.76 -18.55
CA ASP A 374 5.48 12.20 -17.69
C ASP A 374 6.49 11.07 -17.44
N ILE A 375 6.00 9.84 -17.17
CA ILE A 375 6.89 8.70 -16.99
C ILE A 375 7.60 8.34 -18.30
N GLN A 376 6.94 8.47 -19.45
CA GLN A 376 7.60 8.28 -20.74
C GLN A 376 8.67 9.34 -21.02
N GLY A 377 8.39 10.60 -20.71
CA GLY A 377 9.37 11.68 -20.86
C GLY A 377 10.63 11.43 -20.04
N LEU A 378 10.46 11.00 -18.79
CA LEU A 378 11.54 10.56 -17.91
C LEU A 378 12.36 9.41 -18.51
N LEU A 379 11.68 8.38 -19.03
CA LEU A 379 12.32 7.24 -19.69
C LEU A 379 13.10 7.63 -20.95
N LEU A 380 12.58 8.57 -21.74
CA LEU A 380 13.25 9.13 -22.90
C LEU A 380 14.52 9.89 -22.52
N GLU A 381 14.46 10.76 -21.51
CA GLU A 381 15.64 11.50 -21.03
C GLU A 381 16.78 10.56 -20.65
N VAL A 382 16.46 9.47 -19.93
CA VAL A 382 17.48 8.46 -19.56
C VAL A 382 18.04 7.75 -20.78
N ARG A 383 17.19 7.40 -21.75
CA ARG A 383 17.63 6.77 -23.01
C ARG A 383 18.53 7.68 -23.84
N GLU A 384 18.29 8.99 -23.79
CA GLU A 384 19.12 10.01 -24.44
C GLU A 384 20.44 10.29 -23.69
N GLY A 385 20.67 9.62 -22.56
CA GLY A 385 21.94 9.61 -21.83
C GLY A 385 21.91 10.32 -20.48
N ALA A 386 20.76 10.81 -20.01
CA ALA A 386 20.63 11.31 -18.65
C ALA A 386 20.78 10.16 -17.63
N THR A 387 21.30 10.46 -16.44
CA THR A 387 21.18 9.50 -15.33
C THR A 387 19.73 9.48 -14.82
N PRO A 388 19.26 8.36 -14.22
CA PRO A 388 17.94 8.31 -13.59
C PRO A 388 17.69 9.45 -12.60
N TRP A 389 18.68 9.78 -11.77
CA TRP A 389 18.62 10.91 -10.86
C TRP A 389 18.49 12.26 -11.58
N ALA A 390 19.21 12.49 -12.69
CA ALA A 390 19.14 13.75 -13.43
C ALA A 390 17.76 13.94 -14.07
N ALA A 391 17.22 12.91 -14.72
CA ALA A 391 15.87 12.93 -15.29
C ALA A 391 14.81 13.17 -14.20
N ALA A 392 14.90 12.43 -13.09
CA ALA A 392 14.05 12.63 -11.91
C ALA A 392 14.13 14.07 -11.38
N CYS A 393 15.34 14.64 -11.25
CA CYS A 393 15.52 16.00 -10.76
C CYS A 393 14.95 17.06 -11.71
N ASN A 394 15.10 16.89 -13.03
CA ASN A 394 14.49 17.76 -14.02
C ASN A 394 12.96 17.76 -13.91
N TRP A 395 12.36 16.57 -13.73
CA TRP A 395 10.92 16.45 -13.51
C TRP A 395 10.47 17.13 -12.21
N VAL A 396 11.17 16.89 -11.09
CA VAL A 396 10.87 17.54 -9.81
C VAL A 396 10.92 19.07 -9.94
N ARG A 397 11.88 19.62 -10.68
CA ARG A 397 11.96 21.07 -10.92
C ARG A 397 10.81 21.57 -11.79
N SER A 398 10.47 20.86 -12.86
CA SER A 398 9.47 21.29 -13.85
C SER A 398 8.02 21.15 -13.36
N LYS A 399 7.73 20.13 -12.54
CA LYS A 399 6.38 19.83 -12.03
C LYS A 399 6.15 20.35 -10.60
N ARG A 400 6.88 21.38 -10.17
CA ARG A 400 6.79 21.96 -8.83
C ARG A 400 5.35 22.24 -8.38
N SER A 401 4.55 22.90 -9.20
CA SER A 401 3.16 23.22 -8.85
C SER A 401 2.32 21.99 -8.55
N LEU A 402 2.56 20.89 -9.26
CA LEU A 402 1.82 19.64 -9.10
C LEU A 402 2.15 19.01 -7.75
N TRP A 403 3.42 18.71 -7.48
CA TRP A 403 3.77 18.00 -6.25
C TRP A 403 3.70 18.85 -4.99
N THR A 404 3.69 20.18 -5.09
CA THR A 404 3.44 21.03 -3.92
C THR A 404 2.04 20.84 -3.34
N GLU A 405 1.07 20.41 -4.15
CA GLU A 405 -0.28 20.09 -3.69
C GLU A 405 -0.31 18.80 -2.86
N TRP A 406 0.67 17.91 -3.04
CA TRP A 406 0.77 16.64 -2.30
C TRP A 406 1.38 16.81 -0.91
N ILE A 407 2.03 17.95 -0.62
CA ILE A 407 2.69 18.19 0.66
C ILE A 407 1.63 18.20 1.76
N PRO A 408 1.67 17.24 2.70
CA PRO A 408 0.68 17.19 3.76
C PRO A 408 0.78 18.45 4.61
N VAL A 409 -0.36 19.06 4.88
CA VAL A 409 -0.43 20.16 5.85
C VAL A 409 -0.14 19.57 7.22
N ASP A 410 0.89 20.09 7.90
CA ASP A 410 1.39 19.54 9.18
C ASP A 410 0.34 19.43 10.28
N THR A 411 -0.74 20.20 10.14
CA THR A 411 -1.85 20.30 11.07
C THR A 411 -3.12 19.59 10.58
N GLN A 412 -3.05 18.77 9.52
CA GLN A 412 -4.12 17.81 9.19
C GLN A 412 -3.84 16.52 9.97
N CYS A 413 -4.33 16.42 11.20
CA CYS A 413 -4.10 15.25 12.04
C CYS A 413 -4.98 14.08 11.59
N LEU A 414 -4.58 12.85 11.93
CA LEU A 414 -5.37 11.65 11.68
C LEU A 414 -6.24 11.27 12.88
N ALA A 415 -7.18 10.34 12.66
CA ALA A 415 -7.93 9.73 13.73
C ALA A 415 -6.96 9.05 14.72
N GLY A 416 -7.08 9.41 16.00
CA GLY A 416 -6.15 9.01 17.05
C GLY A 416 -5.06 10.05 17.35
N GLU A 417 -4.88 11.05 16.49
CA GLU A 417 -3.98 12.18 16.73
C GLU A 417 -4.77 13.44 17.09
N GLY A 418 -4.04 14.46 17.53
CA GLY A 418 -4.56 15.80 17.69
C GLY A 418 -3.50 16.86 17.49
N LEU A 419 -3.96 18.07 17.17
CA LEU A 419 -3.11 19.25 17.02
C LEU A 419 -2.22 19.48 18.24
N GLN A 420 -0.94 19.76 18.01
CA GLN A 420 0.06 20.01 19.05
C GLN A 420 0.87 21.27 18.74
N ASN A 421 1.14 22.09 19.75
CA ASN A 421 2.00 23.26 19.64
C ASN A 421 3.49 22.90 19.84
N SER A 422 4.38 23.88 19.69
CA SER A 422 5.84 23.69 19.84
C SER A 422 6.32 23.39 21.27
N MET A 423 5.42 23.40 22.25
CA MET A 423 5.69 23.07 23.66
C MET A 423 5.15 21.70 24.05
N ASP A 424 4.84 20.86 23.07
CA ASP A 424 4.24 19.53 23.23
C ASP A 424 2.84 19.51 23.87
N GLU A 425 2.12 20.64 23.85
CA GLU A 425 0.76 20.74 24.40
C GLU A 425 -0.29 20.55 23.30
N TYR A 426 -1.35 19.81 23.59
CA TYR A 426 -2.48 19.69 22.68
C TYR A 426 -3.26 21.01 22.61
N VAL A 427 -3.49 21.49 21.39
CA VAL A 427 -4.28 22.69 21.12
C VAL A 427 -5.58 22.33 20.41
N THR A 428 -6.56 23.22 20.47
CA THR A 428 -7.87 23.02 19.83
C THR A 428 -8.02 23.80 18.52
N ASN A 429 -7.05 24.68 18.21
CA ASN A 429 -7.06 25.52 17.04
C ASN A 429 -5.81 25.28 16.18
N ARG A 430 -6.01 25.10 14.88
CA ARG A 430 -4.97 24.87 13.89
C ARG A 430 -3.91 25.99 13.85
N SER A 431 -4.31 27.25 14.07
CA SER A 431 -3.39 28.39 14.05
C SER A 431 -2.34 28.36 15.17
N GLU A 432 -2.58 27.56 16.21
CA GLU A 432 -1.69 27.40 17.36
C GLU A 432 -0.84 26.13 17.26
N ALA A 433 -1.10 25.31 16.24
CA ALA A 433 -0.46 24.02 16.06
C ALA A 433 0.75 24.14 15.13
N VAL A 434 1.79 23.38 15.44
CA VAL A 434 2.96 23.19 14.58
C VAL A 434 3.03 21.77 14.01
N GLY A 435 2.10 20.89 14.44
CA GLY A 435 2.05 19.50 14.01
C GLY A 435 0.92 18.72 14.68
N CYS A 436 1.02 17.40 14.59
CA CYS A 436 0.08 16.43 15.16
C CYS A 436 0.81 15.46 16.09
N ALA A 437 0.12 15.01 17.14
CA ALA A 437 0.62 13.96 18.03
C ALA A 437 -0.49 13.01 18.44
N THR A 438 -0.16 11.74 18.62
CA THR A 438 -1.09 10.71 19.12
C THR A 438 -1.68 11.13 20.47
N CYS A 439 -3.00 11.02 20.63
CA CYS A 439 -3.67 11.35 21.88
C CYS A 439 -3.23 10.40 23.01
N ARG A 440 -2.74 10.99 24.11
CA ARG A 440 -2.33 10.29 25.33
C ARG A 440 -3.54 9.71 26.10
N PRO A 441 -3.33 8.68 26.96
CA PRO A 441 -4.36 8.17 27.86
C PRO A 441 -5.10 9.27 28.61
N GLY A 442 -6.40 9.08 28.80
CA GLY A 442 -7.35 10.06 29.31
C GLY A 442 -7.85 11.07 28.27
N ARG A 443 -7.44 10.96 27.00
CA ARG A 443 -7.92 11.79 25.90
C ARG A 443 -8.38 10.94 24.73
N PHE A 444 -9.30 11.49 23.94
CA PHE A 444 -9.73 10.92 22.67
C PHE A 444 -9.56 11.93 21.54
N SER A 445 -9.30 11.41 20.35
CA SER A 445 -9.17 12.16 19.12
C SER A 445 -10.55 12.47 18.55
N LYS A 446 -10.85 13.75 18.41
CA LYS A 446 -12.12 14.26 17.89
C LYS A 446 -11.89 15.06 16.63
N SER A 447 -12.69 14.77 15.61
CA SER A 447 -12.62 15.50 14.35
C SER A 447 -13.18 16.92 14.50
N ILE A 448 -12.48 17.89 13.92
CA ILE A 448 -12.93 19.27 13.75
C ILE A 448 -12.79 19.67 12.27
N LEU A 449 -13.61 20.62 11.83
CA LEU A 449 -13.58 21.18 10.49
C LEU A 449 -13.29 22.68 10.58
N ASP A 450 -12.29 23.15 9.83
CA ASP A 450 -11.94 24.57 9.72
C ASP A 450 -11.83 25.01 8.25
N GLY A 451 -11.38 26.26 8.02
CA GLY A 451 -11.21 26.82 6.67
C GLY A 451 -10.17 26.11 5.80
N THR A 452 -9.35 25.24 6.37
CA THR A 452 -8.31 24.44 5.68
C THR A 452 -8.72 22.96 5.58
N GLY A 453 -9.95 22.61 5.97
CA GLY A 453 -10.50 21.25 5.90
C GLY A 453 -10.55 20.55 7.25
N ALA A 454 -10.77 19.23 7.21
CA ALA A 454 -10.88 18.42 8.43
C ALA A 454 -9.51 18.24 9.11
N THR A 455 -9.51 18.13 10.43
CA THR A 455 -8.37 17.71 11.26
C THR A 455 -8.90 17.10 12.56
N PHE A 456 -8.01 16.75 13.50
CA PHE A 456 -8.36 16.18 14.78
C PHE A 456 -7.69 16.91 15.94
N VAL A 457 -8.34 16.87 17.11
CA VAL A 457 -7.85 17.44 18.37
C VAL A 457 -7.98 16.40 19.49
N CYS A 458 -7.08 16.42 20.46
CA CYS A 458 -7.13 15.51 21.61
C CYS A 458 -7.93 16.11 22.76
N GLU A 459 -9.22 15.81 22.83
CA GLU A 459 -10.09 16.25 23.93
C GLU A 459 -9.95 15.32 25.15
N PRO A 460 -9.99 15.88 26.37
CA PRO A 460 -10.02 15.06 27.58
C PRO A 460 -11.31 14.25 27.64
N CYS A 461 -11.20 12.98 28.05
CA CYS A 461 -12.38 12.15 28.30
C CYS A 461 -13.30 12.85 29.31
N PRO A 462 -14.60 13.03 29.03
CA PRO A 462 -15.51 13.68 29.96
C PRO A 462 -15.63 12.88 31.27
N ALA A 463 -16.04 13.55 32.35
CA ALA A 463 -16.33 12.87 33.62
C ALA A 463 -17.33 11.73 33.40
N GLY A 464 -17.12 10.61 34.09
CA GLY A 464 -17.87 9.36 33.90
C GLY A 464 -17.27 8.44 32.84
N THR A 465 -16.26 8.89 32.10
CA THR A 465 -15.59 8.10 31.06
C THR A 465 -14.07 8.08 31.27
N PHE A 466 -13.40 7.11 30.63
CA PHE A 466 -11.95 6.97 30.68
C PHE A 466 -11.39 6.44 29.36
N GLU A 467 -10.07 6.54 29.19
CA GLU A 467 -9.35 5.83 28.13
C GLU A 467 -7.92 5.52 28.57
N SER A 468 -7.51 4.26 28.50
CA SER A 468 -6.20 3.80 28.98
C SER A 468 -5.15 3.65 27.87
N ALA A 469 -5.57 3.58 26.61
CA ALA A 469 -4.70 3.41 25.46
C ALA A 469 -4.44 4.74 24.73
N PHE A 470 -3.35 4.79 23.98
CA PHE A 470 -3.05 5.89 23.07
C PHE A 470 -3.92 5.83 21.82
N GLY A 471 -4.15 6.98 21.19
CA GLY A 471 -4.63 7.02 19.81
C GLY A 471 -6.10 6.68 19.63
N LYS A 472 -6.91 6.76 20.68
CA LYS A 472 -8.31 6.35 20.65
C LYS A 472 -9.19 7.49 20.18
N THR A 473 -10.27 7.15 19.49
CA THR A 473 -11.22 8.11 18.88
C THR A 473 -12.50 8.27 19.70
N ALA A 474 -12.62 7.53 20.80
CA ALA A 474 -13.72 7.63 21.76
C ALA A 474 -13.21 7.25 23.15
N CYS A 475 -13.91 7.70 24.20
CA CYS A 475 -13.70 7.26 25.57
C CYS A 475 -14.72 6.17 25.92
N VAL A 476 -14.36 5.34 26.90
CA VAL A 476 -15.18 4.24 27.41
C VAL A 476 -15.88 4.70 28.69
N ASP A 477 -17.16 4.37 28.86
CA ASP A 477 -17.88 4.64 30.10
C ASP A 477 -17.25 3.88 31.27
N CYS A 478 -17.22 4.50 32.45
CA CYS A 478 -16.87 3.78 33.68
C CYS A 478 -17.88 2.66 33.93
N ASP A 479 -17.41 1.44 34.17
CA ASP A 479 -18.29 0.32 34.52
C ASP A 479 -19.00 0.56 35.85
N ALA A 480 -20.14 -0.11 36.06
CA ALA A 480 -20.81 -0.11 37.36
C ALA A 480 -19.82 -0.55 38.47
N GLY A 481 -19.94 0.08 39.63
CA GLY A 481 -18.97 -0.04 40.72
C GLY A 481 -17.77 0.90 40.61
N THR A 482 -17.57 1.58 39.48
CA THR A 482 -16.50 2.55 39.29
C THR A 482 -17.05 3.94 38.94
N PHE A 483 -16.20 4.97 39.05
CA PHE A 483 -16.55 6.34 38.70
C PHE A 483 -15.35 7.14 38.18
N ALA A 484 -15.62 8.20 37.43
CA ALA A 484 -14.64 9.21 37.05
C ALA A 484 -15.20 10.60 37.37
N ASN A 485 -14.72 11.21 38.45
CA ASN A 485 -15.26 12.49 38.94
C ASN A 485 -14.83 13.74 38.16
N SER A 486 -13.86 13.58 37.26
CA SER A 486 -13.23 14.68 36.53
C SER A 486 -12.93 14.23 35.10
N SER A 487 -12.74 15.20 34.22
CA SER A 487 -12.33 14.93 32.84
C SER A 487 -10.85 14.53 32.77
N GLY A 488 -10.45 13.83 31.70
CA GLY A 488 -9.05 13.52 31.44
C GLY A 488 -8.57 12.23 32.11
N ARG A 489 -9.49 11.35 32.52
CA ARG A 489 -9.17 10.17 33.34
C ARG A 489 -8.69 9.02 32.47
N ALA A 490 -7.52 8.46 32.81
CA ALA A 490 -7.01 7.27 32.14
C ALA A 490 -7.63 5.96 32.65
N TYR A 491 -8.31 6.02 33.79
CA TYR A 491 -8.98 4.91 34.46
C TYR A 491 -10.09 5.45 35.38
N CYS A 492 -11.10 4.62 35.62
CA CYS A 492 -12.14 4.88 36.61
C CYS A 492 -11.69 4.41 37.99
N ASP A 493 -12.00 5.17 39.02
CA ASP A 493 -11.77 4.80 40.42
C ASP A 493 -12.86 3.85 40.89
N LEU A 494 -12.52 2.89 41.76
CA LEU A 494 -13.52 2.07 42.44
C LEU A 494 -14.30 2.92 43.46
N CYS A 495 -15.59 2.62 43.64
CA CYS A 495 -16.32 3.15 44.77
C CYS A 495 -15.73 2.67 46.09
N ASP A 496 -15.34 3.61 46.95
CA ASP A 496 -14.86 3.31 48.30
C ASP A 496 -15.93 2.60 49.14
N GLN A 497 -15.48 1.94 50.21
CA GLN A 497 -16.35 1.26 51.18
C GLN A 497 -17.50 2.16 51.66
N GLY A 498 -18.71 1.61 51.74
CA GLY A 498 -19.90 2.37 52.10
C GLY A 498 -20.49 3.18 50.95
N ARG A 499 -20.00 3.00 49.72
CA ARG A 499 -20.53 3.62 48.51
C ARG A 499 -20.66 2.62 47.36
N TYR A 500 -21.58 2.91 46.44
CA TYR A 500 -21.84 2.07 45.26
C TYR A 500 -22.09 2.92 44.01
N ALA A 501 -21.85 2.33 42.83
CA ALA A 501 -22.23 2.91 41.54
C ALA A 501 -23.03 1.87 40.76
N ASN A 502 -24.31 2.15 40.52
CA ASN A 502 -25.27 1.18 39.99
C ASN A 502 -25.51 1.27 38.49
N ALA A 503 -24.81 2.16 37.80
CA ALA A 503 -24.88 2.35 36.37
C ALA A 503 -23.49 2.57 35.80
N THR A 504 -23.36 2.41 34.49
CA THR A 504 -22.16 2.83 33.76
C THR A 504 -22.12 4.36 33.64
N GLY A 505 -20.96 4.94 33.38
CA GLY A 505 -20.82 6.37 33.13
C GLY A 505 -20.89 7.25 34.40
N MET A 506 -20.76 6.65 35.58
CA MET A 506 -20.97 7.36 36.85
C MET A 506 -19.82 8.35 37.14
N THR A 507 -20.20 9.57 37.56
CA THR A 507 -19.24 10.61 37.96
C THR A 507 -18.99 10.66 39.48
N TYR A 508 -19.78 9.92 40.25
CA TYR A 508 -19.65 9.79 41.69
C TYR A 508 -20.29 8.48 42.16
N CYS A 509 -19.94 8.06 43.38
CA CYS A 509 -20.57 6.90 44.02
C CYS A 509 -21.64 7.34 45.02
N HIS A 510 -22.81 6.71 44.93
CA HIS A 510 -23.89 6.86 45.89
C HIS A 510 -23.47 6.34 47.27
N ALA A 511 -23.81 7.08 48.33
CA ALA A 511 -23.56 6.62 49.69
C ALA A 511 -24.63 5.60 50.11
N CYS A 512 -24.20 4.55 50.81
CA CYS A 512 -25.10 3.60 51.48
C CYS A 512 -25.90 4.24 52.63
N GLY A 513 -25.40 5.33 53.21
CA GLY A 513 -26.05 6.04 54.32
C GLY A 513 -25.07 6.93 55.07
N SER A 514 -25.29 7.11 56.37
CA SER A 514 -24.40 7.86 57.27
C SER A 514 -23.16 7.05 57.69
N GLU A 515 -22.33 7.62 58.57
CA GLU A 515 -21.02 7.11 59.05
C GLU A 515 -20.97 5.68 59.63
N HIS A 516 -22.10 4.99 59.75
CA HIS A 516 -22.18 3.60 60.25
C HIS A 516 -22.57 2.57 59.18
N TRP A 517 -22.68 3.01 57.92
CA TRP A 517 -22.89 2.15 56.77
C TRP A 517 -21.56 1.79 56.10
N THR A 518 -21.49 0.58 55.58
CA THR A 518 -20.37 0.05 54.79
C THR A 518 -20.91 -0.78 53.63
N THR A 519 -20.02 -1.29 52.79
CA THR A 519 -20.34 -2.21 51.69
C THR A 519 -19.66 -3.54 51.96
N SER A 520 -20.41 -4.63 52.00
CA SER A 520 -19.87 -5.94 52.34
C SER A 520 -20.49 -7.06 51.51
N GLN A 521 -19.71 -8.11 51.26
CA GLN A 521 -20.21 -9.34 50.65
C GLN A 521 -19.77 -10.57 51.44
N LEU A 522 -20.57 -11.63 51.36
CA LEU A 522 -20.27 -12.92 51.97
C LEU A 522 -19.20 -13.64 51.15
N MET A 523 -18.08 -13.97 51.77
CA MET A 523 -17.00 -14.75 51.18
C MET A 523 -16.77 -16.02 51.99
N VAL A 524 -16.39 -17.11 51.33
CA VAL A 524 -15.93 -18.32 52.02
C VAL A 524 -14.41 -18.24 52.15
N LEU A 525 -13.94 -17.99 53.38
CA LEU A 525 -12.52 -17.97 53.72
C LEU A 525 -12.24 -19.18 54.61
N ASP A 526 -11.29 -20.02 54.19
CA ASP A 526 -10.92 -21.25 54.92
C ASP A 526 -12.10 -22.17 55.29
N GLY A 527 -13.11 -22.24 54.41
CA GLY A 527 -14.30 -23.06 54.60
C GLY A 527 -15.37 -22.45 55.52
N ALA A 528 -15.18 -21.22 55.99
CA ALA A 528 -16.15 -20.48 56.81
C ALA A 528 -16.70 -19.25 56.06
N GLU A 529 -18.02 -19.06 56.15
CA GLU A 529 -18.69 -17.87 55.62
C GLU A 529 -18.35 -16.63 56.47
N THR A 530 -17.72 -15.63 55.86
CA THR A 530 -17.30 -14.38 56.50
C THR A 530 -17.74 -13.19 55.68
N TRP A 531 -18.32 -12.17 56.33
CA TRP A 531 -18.63 -10.90 55.70
C TRP A 531 -17.38 -10.04 55.59
N VAL A 532 -17.00 -9.68 54.36
CA VAL A 532 -15.81 -8.87 54.08
C VAL A 532 -16.24 -7.56 53.45
N GLN A 533 -15.63 -6.45 53.89
CA GLN A 533 -15.85 -5.15 53.29
C GLN A 533 -15.23 -5.09 51.90
N VAL A 534 -15.98 -4.52 50.94
CA VAL A 534 -15.58 -4.50 49.54
C VAL A 534 -15.77 -3.13 48.90
N ASN A 535 -14.81 -2.76 48.06
CA ASN A 535 -14.89 -1.61 47.18
C ASN A 535 -15.52 -2.03 45.84
N GLY A 536 -15.97 -1.05 45.07
CA GLY A 536 -16.37 -1.28 43.69
C GLY A 536 -17.73 -1.96 43.51
N VAL A 537 -18.62 -1.87 44.50
CA VAL A 537 -19.91 -2.57 44.44
C VAL A 537 -20.92 -1.85 43.53
N THR A 538 -21.77 -2.65 42.88
CA THR A 538 -22.66 -2.20 41.79
C THR A 538 -24.09 -1.91 42.23
N SER A 539 -24.41 -2.01 43.52
CA SER A 539 -25.79 -1.91 44.00
C SER A 539 -25.87 -1.56 45.47
N GLU A 540 -26.97 -0.92 45.87
CA GLU A 540 -27.33 -0.68 47.26
C GLU A 540 -27.51 -1.98 48.05
N SER A 541 -27.76 -3.12 47.40
CA SER A 541 -27.90 -4.43 48.07
C SER A 541 -26.64 -4.88 48.81
N PHE A 542 -25.48 -4.30 48.52
CA PHE A 542 -24.23 -4.55 49.24
C PHE A 542 -24.08 -3.68 50.50
N CYS A 543 -24.98 -2.72 50.71
CA CYS A 543 -24.96 -1.81 51.85
C CYS A 543 -25.37 -2.53 53.14
N THR A 544 -24.47 -2.55 54.11
CA THR A 544 -24.70 -3.14 55.43
C THR A 544 -24.20 -2.21 56.52
N CYS A 545 -24.53 -2.47 57.78
CA CYS A 545 -23.97 -1.71 58.88
C CYS A 545 -22.63 -2.27 59.32
N ILE A 546 -21.73 -1.39 59.76
CA ILE A 546 -20.45 -1.79 60.37
C ILE A 546 -20.69 -2.59 61.66
N ALA A 547 -19.69 -3.39 62.05
CA ALA A 547 -19.76 -4.20 63.27
C ALA A 547 -20.10 -3.34 64.52
N GLY A 548 -21.06 -3.80 65.33
CA GLY A 548 -21.55 -3.09 66.51
C GLY A 548 -22.77 -2.18 66.30
N TRP A 549 -23.25 -2.04 65.06
CA TRP A 549 -24.39 -1.20 64.72
C TRP A 549 -25.48 -2.00 63.97
N PRO A 550 -26.38 -2.74 64.64
CA PRO A 550 -27.41 -3.51 63.95
C PRO A 550 -28.34 -2.65 63.07
N LEU A 551 -28.78 -3.22 61.95
CA LEU A 551 -29.86 -2.71 61.11
C LEU A 551 -31.18 -2.74 61.91
N VAL A 552 -31.80 -1.59 62.13
CA VAL A 552 -33.13 -1.49 62.75
C VAL A 552 -34.10 -0.86 61.77
N ALA A 553 -35.18 -1.57 61.45
CA ALA A 553 -36.32 -1.03 60.71
C ALA A 553 -37.31 -0.42 61.70
N THR A 554 -37.49 0.90 61.65
CA THR A 554 -38.52 1.57 62.45
C THR A 554 -39.81 1.71 61.64
N ILE A 555 -40.89 1.11 62.14
CA ILE A 555 -42.23 1.20 61.54
C ILE A 555 -42.95 2.38 62.18
N ASN A 556 -43.20 3.43 61.41
CA ASN A 556 -44.01 4.55 61.88
C ASN A 556 -45.50 4.22 61.72
N LEU A 557 -46.15 3.75 62.79
CA LEU A 557 -47.56 3.34 62.79
C LEU A 557 -48.56 4.48 62.49
N ARG A 558 -48.11 5.74 62.33
CA ARG A 558 -48.99 6.90 62.03
C ARG A 558 -48.98 7.36 60.57
N GLN A 559 -48.05 6.89 59.75
CA GLN A 559 -47.98 7.20 58.32
C GLN A 559 -47.70 5.91 57.57
N ALA A 560 -48.76 5.30 57.04
CA ALA A 560 -48.67 4.09 56.23
C ALA A 560 -48.00 4.41 54.88
N SER A 561 -46.66 4.55 54.86
CA SER A 561 -45.94 4.54 53.58
C SER A 561 -44.41 4.36 53.56
N TYR A 562 -43.61 4.46 54.63
CA TYR A 562 -42.17 4.14 54.54
C TYR A 562 -41.55 3.62 55.85
N ALA A 563 -40.93 2.44 55.82
CA ALA A 563 -40.04 1.96 56.88
C ALA A 563 -38.67 2.63 56.71
N ARG A 564 -38.17 3.33 57.73
CA ARG A 564 -36.78 3.85 57.71
C ARG A 564 -35.86 2.80 58.33
N VAL A 565 -34.89 2.35 57.53
CA VAL A 565 -33.83 1.43 57.96
C VAL A 565 -32.62 2.27 58.36
N ALA A 566 -32.09 2.04 59.56
CA ALA A 566 -30.91 2.77 60.06
C ALA A 566 -29.98 1.83 60.84
N CYS A 567 -28.68 2.11 60.79
CA CYS A 567 -27.68 1.52 61.68
C CYS A 567 -27.76 2.21 63.04
N VAL A 568 -28.08 1.46 64.10
CA VAL A 568 -28.27 2.01 65.45
C VAL A 568 -27.30 1.39 66.44
N ASN A 569 -26.81 2.15 67.41
CA ASN A 569 -25.82 1.67 68.37
C ASN A 569 -26.39 0.53 69.22
N ALA A 570 -25.72 -0.63 69.23
CA ALA A 570 -26.11 -1.77 70.05
C ALA A 570 -26.19 -1.44 71.55
N SER A 571 -25.45 -0.43 72.03
CA SER A 571 -25.46 0.02 73.44
C SER A 571 -26.75 0.74 73.88
N TYR A 572 -27.60 1.20 72.94
CA TYR A 572 -28.87 1.89 73.24
C TYR A 572 -30.11 1.01 73.03
N SER A 573 -29.93 -0.26 72.67
CA SER A 573 -31.02 -1.24 72.51
C SER A 573 -31.46 -1.84 73.86
N ILE A 574 -31.67 -1.00 74.87
CA ILE A 574 -32.36 -1.38 76.10
C ILE A 574 -33.46 -0.35 76.33
N HIS A 575 -34.64 -0.60 75.76
CA HIS A 575 -35.85 -0.04 76.37
C HIS A 575 -36.34 -0.95 77.51
N PRO A 576 -36.92 -0.36 78.56
CA PRO A 576 -37.08 -1.00 79.86
C PRO A 576 -38.19 -2.05 79.82
N LYS A 577 -38.11 -3.02 80.75
CA LYS A 577 -39.19 -3.95 81.09
C LYS A 577 -40.56 -3.22 81.09
N PRO A 578 -41.62 -3.77 80.49
CA PRO A 578 -42.95 -3.49 81.00
C PRO A 578 -43.02 -4.09 82.42
N LYS A 579 -43.13 -3.25 83.45
CA LYS A 579 -43.50 -3.72 84.79
C LYS A 579 -44.97 -4.15 84.74
N SER A 580 -45.11 -5.47 84.82
CA SER A 580 -46.12 -6.31 85.46
C SER A 580 -47.57 -5.83 85.61
N LEU A 581 -48.48 -6.75 85.27
CA LEU A 581 -49.66 -6.97 86.09
C LEU A 581 -49.19 -7.38 87.50
N PHE A 582 -49.47 -6.47 88.43
CA PHE A 582 -49.17 -6.38 89.87
C PHE A 582 -47.78 -5.91 90.29
#